data_AF-A0A8T5AZD3-F1
#
_entry.id   AF-A0A8T5AZD3-F1
#
_cell.length_a   1.000
_cell.length_b   1.000
_cell.length_c   1.000
_cell.angle_alpha   90.00
_cell.angle_beta   90.00
_cell.angle_gamma   90.00
#
_symmetry.space_group_name_H-M   'P 1'
#
loop_
_entity.id
_entity.type
_entity.pdbx_description
1 polymer ?
#
loop_
_entity_poly.entity_id
_entity_poly.type
_entity_poly.pdbx_seq_one_letter_code
_entity_poly.pdbx_strand_id
1 'polypeptide(L)' 'YVSGVEEIISAIEREFNVKRGGSTVDGKLSLFITRCIGACAMAPNVTVDNEVIGKANKEVVLRRIKDVIGG' A
#
# COMPACT_ATOMS: atom_id res chain seq x y z
N TYR A 1 1.24 16.72 0.60
CA TYR A 1 0.96 15.52 1.42
C TYR A 1 -0.45 15.09 1.08
N VAL A 2 -0.65 13.91 0.48
CA VAL A 2 -1.95 13.52 -0.09
C VAL A 2 -2.84 12.95 1.02
N SER A 3 -3.92 13.64 1.34
CA SER A 3 -4.91 13.23 2.33
C SER A 3 -5.49 11.85 1.97
N GLY A 4 -5.22 10.83 2.80
CA GLY A 4 -5.74 9.46 2.64
C GLY A 4 -4.65 8.38 2.62
N VAL A 5 -3.44 8.69 2.15
CA VAL A 5 -2.34 7.70 2.10
C VAL A 5 -1.89 7.28 3.50
N GLU A 6 -1.83 8.21 4.45
CA GLU A 6 -1.45 7.90 5.83
C GLU A 6 -2.41 6.93 6.52
N GLU A 7 -3.71 7.02 6.22
CA GLU A 7 -4.71 6.17 6.83
C GLU A 7 -4.60 4.73 6.31
N ILE A 8 -4.32 4.58 5.01
CA ILE A 8 -4.02 3.29 4.37
C ILE A 8 -2.76 2.69 4.99
N ILE A 9 -1.68 3.48 5.08
CA ILE A 9 -0.43 3.02 5.65
C ILE A 9 -0.65 2.57 7.10
N SER A 10 -1.31 3.37 7.94
CA SER A 10 -1.59 3.03 9.34
C SER A 10 -2.42 1.75 9.48
N ALA A 11 -3.40 1.52 8.59
CA ALA A 11 -4.18 0.29 8.56
C ALA A 11 -3.30 -0.93 8.20
N ILE A 12 -2.44 -0.80 7.19
CA ILE A 12 -1.53 -1.87 6.77
C ILE A 12 -0.49 -2.17 7.87
N GLU A 13 0.08 -1.13 8.50
CA GLU A 13 1.03 -1.28 9.61
C GLU A 13 0.39 -2.05 10.78
N ARG A 14 -0.88 -1.78 11.09
CA ARG A 14 -1.62 -2.51 12.14
C ARG A 14 -1.95 -3.95 11.76
N GLU A 15 -2.43 -4.19 10.55
CA GLU A 15 -2.92 -5.51 10.13
C GLU A 15 -1.78 -6.48 9.81
N PHE A 16 -0.73 -5.99 9.14
CA PHE A 16 0.41 -6.81 8.68
C PHE A 16 1.67 -6.64 9.53
N ASN A 17 1.62 -5.85 10.60
CA ASN A 17 2.76 -5.58 11.49
C ASN A 17 4.03 -5.13 10.71
N VAL A 18 3.82 -4.37 9.63
CA VAL A 18 4.89 -3.83 8.79
C VAL A 18 5.17 -2.38 9.20
N LYS A 19 6.38 -1.89 8.92
CA LYS A 19 6.72 -0.46 9.08
C LYS A 19 6.80 0.25 7.75
N ARG A 20 6.56 1.56 7.78
CA ARG A 20 6.86 2.48 6.67
C ARG A 20 8.31 2.33 6.19
N GLY A 21 8.50 1.94 4.93
CA GLY A 21 9.83 1.74 4.34
C GLY A 21 10.48 0.41 4.72
N GLY A 22 9.72 -0.56 5.22
CA GLY A 22 10.22 -1.87 5.62
C GLY A 22 9.41 -3.02 5.04
N SER A 23 9.82 -4.23 5.41
CA SER A 23 9.17 -5.47 5.00
C SER A 23 8.50 -6.15 6.19
N THR A 24 7.39 -6.84 5.95
CA THR A 24 6.74 -7.70 6.93
C THR A 24 7.67 -8.84 7.33
N VAL A 25 7.53 -9.35 8.55
CA VAL A 25 8.32 -10.50 9.06
C VAL A 25 8.20 -11.75 8.18
N ASP A 26 7.05 -11.92 7.50
CA ASP A 26 6.81 -13.03 6.58
C ASP A 26 7.61 -12.91 5.26
N GLY A 27 8.26 -11.77 5.01
CA GLY A 27 9.00 -11.50 3.76
C GLY A 27 8.11 -11.32 2.52
N LYS A 28 6.79 -11.51 2.64
CA LYS A 28 5.84 -11.46 1.52
C LYS A 28 5.33 -10.07 1.17
N LEU A 29 5.52 -9.07 2.04
CA LEU A 29 5.08 -7.70 1.81
C LEU A 29 6.19 -6.71 2.14
N SER A 30 6.41 -5.75 1.23
CA SER A 30 7.31 -4.62 1.45
C SER A 30 6.59 -3.32 1.19
N LEU A 31 6.52 -2.46 2.20
CA LEU A 31 5.83 -1.19 2.14
C LEU A 31 6.83 -0.06 1.90
N PHE A 32 6.91 0.42 0.66
CA PHE A 32 7.75 1.55 0.29
C PHE A 32 6.93 2.79 0.01
N ILE A 33 7.36 3.92 0.59
CA ILE A 33 6.74 5.22 0.35
C ILE A 33 7.59 5.97 -0.67
N THR A 34 7.12 6.00 -1.90
CA THR A 34 7.71 6.83 -2.96
C THR A 34 6.92 8.12 -3.10
N ARG A 35 7.64 9.25 -3.17
CA ARG A 35 7.03 10.58 -3.33
C ARG A 35 6.52 10.84 -4.75
N CYS A 36 7.07 10.18 -5.76
CA CYS A 36 6.67 10.36 -7.16
C CYS A 36 6.70 9.04 -7.92
N ILE A 37 5.53 8.56 -8.33
CA ILE A 37 5.35 7.45 -9.28
C ILE A 37 4.95 8.01 -10.67
N GLY A 38 4.85 9.34 -10.80
CA GLY A 38 4.34 9.99 -12.03
C GLY A 38 2.80 10.00 -12.16
N ALA A 39 2.09 9.41 -11.20
CA ALA A 39 0.62 9.30 -11.19
C ALA A 39 -0.06 10.36 -10.29
N CYS A 40 0.46 11.59 -10.27
CA CYS A 40 -0.08 12.68 -9.43
C CYS A 40 -1.58 12.95 -9.68
N ALA A 41 -2.07 12.70 -10.90
CA ALA A 41 -3.48 12.87 -11.28
C ALA A 41 -4.43 11.86 -10.61
N MET A 42 -3.93 10.73 -10.09
CA MET A 42 -4.73 9.64 -9.51
C MET A 42 -4.48 9.48 -7.99
N ALA A 43 -3.94 10.52 -7.35
CA ALA A 43 -3.73 10.54 -5.91
C ALA A 43 -5.06 10.36 -5.14
N PRO A 44 -5.12 9.57 -4.06
CA PRO A 44 -4.10 8.63 -3.57
C PRO A 44 -3.97 7.40 -4.47
N ASN A 45 -2.72 7.08 -4.86
CA ASN A 45 -2.42 5.87 -5.61
C ASN A 45 -1.55 4.92 -4.79
N VAL A 46 -1.79 3.62 -4.95
CA VAL A 46 -0.98 2.54 -4.36
C VAL A 46 -0.67 1.57 -5.49
N THR A 47 0.59 1.16 -5.59
CA THR A 47 1.00 0.14 -6.56
C THR A 47 1.15 -1.19 -5.83
N VAL A 48 0.41 -2.20 -6.25
CA VAL A 48 0.51 -3.58 -5.73
C VAL A 48 0.83 -4.47 -6.92
N ASP A 49 1.93 -5.22 -6.86
CA ASP A 49 2.34 -6.14 -7.93
C ASP A 49 2.40 -5.51 -9.35
N ASN A 50 3.00 -4.31 -9.46
CA ASN A 50 3.02 -3.49 -10.68
C ASN A 50 1.66 -2.94 -11.17
N GLU A 51 0.56 -3.25 -10.50
CA GLU A 51 -0.75 -2.64 -10.78
C GLU A 51 -0.94 -1.34 -9.99
N VAL A 52 -1.16 -0.23 -10.71
CA VAL A 52 -1.43 1.07 -10.11
C VAL A 52 -2.92 1.19 -9.79
N ILE A 53 -3.25 1.21 -8.49
CA ILE A 53 -4.60 1.45 -7.99
C ILE A 53 -4.75 2.94 -7.71
N GLY A 54 -5.46 3.65 -8.58
CA GLY A 54 -5.88 5.03 -8.34
C GLY A 54 -7.07 5.11 -7.38
N LYS A 55 -7.17 6.19 -6.59
CA LYS A 55 -8.17 6.33 -5.50
C LYS A 55 -8.18 5.13 -4.55
N ALA A 56 -6.99 4.66 -4.18
CA ALA A 56 -6.84 3.50 -3.33
C ALA A 56 -7.53 3.72 -1.96
N ASN A 57 -8.29 2.72 -1.50
CA ASN A 57 -8.92 2.67 -0.20
C ASN A 57 -8.26 1.59 0.66
N LYS A 58 -8.24 1.78 2.00
CA LYS A 58 -7.64 0.82 2.93
C LYS A 58 -8.17 -0.60 2.74
N GLU A 59 -9.48 -0.77 2.59
CA GLU A 59 -10.10 -2.09 2.39
C GLU A 59 -9.68 -2.76 1.07
N VAL A 60 -9.63 -1.99 -0.02
CA VAL A 60 -9.23 -2.49 -1.34
C VAL A 60 -7.77 -2.92 -1.32
N VAL A 61 -6.90 -2.09 -0.72
CA VAL A 61 -5.46 -2.37 -0.62
C VAL A 61 -5.21 -3.59 0.24
N LEU A 62 -5.83 -3.71 1.42
CA LEU A 62 -5.71 -4.88 2.30
C LEU A 62 -6.18 -6.17 1.60
N ARG A 63 -7.29 -6.11 0.86
CA ARG A 63 -7.79 -7.24 0.08
C ARG A 63 -6.80 -7.65 -1.01
N ARG A 64 -6.27 -6.68 -1.77
CA ARG A 64 -5.32 -6.95 -2.85
C ARG A 64 -4.01 -7.52 -2.32
N ILE A 65 -3.54 -7.02 -1.18
CA ILE A 65 -2.39 -7.58 -0.47
C ILE A 65 -2.62 -9.06 -0.13
N LYS A 66 -3.79 -9.41 0.44
CA LYS A 66 -4.11 -10.81 0.78
C LYS A 66 -4.18 -11.71 -0.44
N ASP A 67 -4.70 -11.20 -1.55
CA ASP A 67 -4.80 -11.89 -2.84
C ASP A 67 -3.41 -12.24 -3.39
N VAL A 68 -2.46 -11.29 -3.32
CA VAL A 68 -1.08 -11.47 -3.80
C VAL A 68 -0.25 -12.36 -2.87
N ILE A 69 -0.45 -12.27 -1.55
CA ILE A 69 0.33 -13.02 -0.55
C ILE A 69 -0.19 -14.46 -0.36
N GLY A 70 -1.49 -14.66 -0.57
CA GLY A 70 -2.17 -15.94 -0.37
C GLY A 70 -2.34 -16.77 -1.64
N GLY A 71 -1.90 -16.26 -2.80
CA GLY A 71 -1.90 -16.95 -4.09
C GLY A 71 -0.69 -17.85 -4.29
#